data_AF-A0A812YQE4-F1
#
_entry.id   AF-A0A812YQE4-F1
#
_cell.length_a   1.000
_cell.length_b   1.000
_cell.length_c   1.000
_cell.angle_alpha   90.00
_cell.angle_beta   90.00
_cell.angle_gamma   90.00
#
_symmetry.space_group_name_H-M   'P 1'
#
loop_
_entity.id
_entity.type
_entity.pdbx_description
1 polymer ?
#
loop_
_entity_poly.entity_id
_entity_poly.type
_entity_poly.pdbx_seq_one_letter_code
_entity_poly.pdbx_strand_id
1 'polypeptide(L)'
;MILTMSVLEHDVLVVNGFTQEGPSKRSRNVSQAATSIGVGSHPPEQASRTALHTEPALHSKDGSSTCGMDKSGYSSGCKIAGCTCSVFQHCYPKFEQEEGKDQNVGVCGLAMWLMSFLSAVLFGAVARCPEVTRSCLQYEDKTRELARESSTIRARAVCRDPSTFWE
;
A
#
# COMPACT_ATOMS: atom_id res chain seq x y z
N MET A 1 -9.88 30.86 -6.77
CA MET A 1 -9.46 29.44 -6.82
C MET A 1 -9.33 28.91 -5.39
N ILE A 2 -10.44 28.93 -4.63
CA ILE A 2 -10.47 28.73 -3.15
C ILE A 2 -11.12 27.37 -2.79
N LEU A 3 -11.57 26.60 -3.79
CA LEU A 3 -12.40 25.41 -3.59
C LEU A 3 -11.65 24.12 -3.23
N THR A 4 -10.31 24.13 -3.09
CA THR A 4 -9.55 22.92 -2.74
C THR A 4 -9.14 22.81 -1.27
N MET A 5 -9.37 23.83 -0.43
CA MET A 5 -9.01 23.74 0.99
C MET A 5 -10.04 23.02 1.86
N SER A 6 -11.31 22.95 1.43
CA SER A 6 -12.37 22.32 2.24
C SER A 6 -12.42 20.79 2.15
N VAL A 7 -11.72 20.17 1.20
CA VAL A 7 -11.73 18.70 1.03
C VAL A 7 -10.69 18.02 1.94
N LEU A 8 -9.77 18.77 2.55
CA LEU A 8 -8.70 18.22 3.40
C LEU A 8 -9.02 18.17 4.90
N GLU A 9 -10.13 18.77 5.36
CA GLU A 9 -10.51 18.71 6.78
C GLU A 9 -11.33 17.46 7.16
N HIS A 10 -11.84 16.70 6.19
CA HIS A 10 -12.64 15.50 6.48
C HIS A 10 -11.90 14.16 6.41
N ASP A 11 -10.64 14.12 5.95
CA ASP A 11 -9.79 12.91 5.93
C ASP A 11 -8.63 12.96 6.94
N VAL A 12 -8.62 13.91 7.87
CA VAL A 12 -7.79 13.86 9.09
C VAL A 12 -8.59 13.17 10.21
N LEU A 13 -9.35 12.14 9.85
CA LEU A 13 -9.94 11.21 10.81
C LEU A 13 -8.87 10.15 11.13
N VAL A 14 -8.01 10.50 12.08
CA VAL A 14 -7.51 9.57 13.11
C VAL A 14 -6.87 8.28 12.55
N VAL A 15 -5.65 8.39 12.03
CA VAL A 15 -4.65 7.32 12.19
C VAL A 15 -3.78 7.65 13.41
N ASN A 16 -4.43 7.97 14.53
CA ASN A 16 -3.79 8.01 15.86
C ASN A 16 -4.21 6.74 16.59
N GLY A 17 -3.47 5.65 16.37
CA GLY A 17 -3.82 4.37 17.01
C GLY A 17 -2.99 3.16 16.61
N PHE A 18 -1.77 3.32 16.10
CA PHE A 18 -0.77 2.25 16.22
C PHE A 18 0.18 2.64 17.35
N THR A 19 -0.24 2.34 18.58
CA THR A 19 0.69 2.13 19.68
C THR A 19 1.68 1.06 19.23
N GLN A 20 2.82 1.52 18.74
CA GLN A 20 3.99 0.69 18.55
C GLN A 20 4.41 0.21 19.94
N GLU A 21 4.00 -1.00 20.31
CA GLU A 21 4.56 -1.67 21.47
C GLU A 21 6.07 -1.74 21.24
N GLY A 22 6.80 -0.99 22.06
CA GLY A 22 8.24 -0.87 21.94
C GLY A 22 8.90 -2.24 22.05
N PRO A 23 10.07 -2.44 21.41
CA PRO A 23 10.85 -3.64 21.57
C PRO A 23 11.34 -3.73 23.03
N SER A 24 10.56 -4.44 23.85
CA SER A 24 11.00 -4.87 25.17
C SER A 24 12.22 -5.75 25.00
N LYS A 25 13.34 -5.24 25.50
CA LYS A 25 14.65 -5.89 25.56
C LYS A 25 14.56 -7.15 26.41
N ARG A 26 14.01 -8.25 25.87
CA ARG A 26 14.16 -9.57 26.47
C ARG A 26 15.52 -10.12 26.06
N SER A 27 16.50 -9.77 26.88
CA SER A 27 17.78 -10.46 27.01
C SER A 27 17.53 -11.97 27.01
N ARG A 28 17.87 -12.62 25.90
CA ARG A 28 18.02 -14.06 25.82
C ARG A 28 19.51 -14.33 25.73
N ASN A 29 20.10 -14.57 26.89
CA ASN A 29 21.28 -15.41 27.00
C ASN A 29 20.84 -16.81 26.52
N VAL A 30 20.95 -17.06 25.21
CA VAL A 30 20.83 -18.40 24.65
C VAL A 30 22.24 -18.84 24.30
N SER A 31 22.70 -19.78 25.11
CA SER A 31 23.94 -20.50 24.95
C SER A 31 24.15 -20.94 23.51
N GLN A 32 25.36 -20.69 23.03
CA GLN A 32 25.92 -21.31 21.85
C GLN A 32 25.90 -22.83 22.05
N ALA A 33 25.01 -23.52 21.34
CA ALA A 33 25.15 -24.94 21.07
C ALA A 33 25.45 -25.06 19.58
N ALA A 34 26.72 -25.30 19.29
CA ALA A 34 27.22 -25.68 17.97
C ALA A 34 26.36 -26.83 17.43
N THR A 35 25.59 -26.54 16.39
CA THR A 35 24.96 -27.60 15.58
C THR A 35 25.78 -27.70 14.31
N SER A 36 26.56 -28.77 14.24
CA SER A 36 27.36 -29.18 13.09
C SER A 36 26.53 -29.15 11.80
N ILE A 37 27.04 -28.43 10.81
CA ILE A 37 26.56 -28.47 9.43
C ILE A 37 26.89 -29.87 8.89
N GLY A 38 25.91 -30.76 8.95
CA GLY A 38 25.93 -32.01 8.22
C GLY A 38 25.74 -31.70 6.74
N VAL A 39 26.83 -31.79 5.98
CA VAL A 39 26.82 -31.86 4.52
C VAL A 39 26.16 -33.19 4.14
N GLY A 40 24.84 -33.17 4.01
CA GLY A 40 24.05 -34.28 3.50
C GLY A 40 24.19 -34.34 1.99
N SER A 41 25.04 -35.26 1.52
CA SER A 41 25.15 -35.69 0.14
C SER A 41 23.82 -36.28 -0.32
N HIS A 42 23.00 -35.50 -1.04
CA HIS A 42 21.87 -36.06 -1.78
C HIS A 42 22.41 -36.89 -2.95
N PRO A 43 22.00 -38.18 -3.09
CA PRO A 43 22.26 -38.95 -4.29
C PRO A 43 21.49 -38.35 -5.48
N PRO A 44 22.00 -38.49 -6.72
CA PRO A 44 21.28 -38.07 -7.91
C PRO A 44 20.03 -38.93 -8.07
N GLU A 45 18.87 -38.35 -7.75
CA GLU A 45 17.58 -38.96 -8.04
C GLU A 45 17.43 -39.03 -9.56
N GLN A 46 17.45 -40.27 -10.05
CA GLN A 46 17.36 -40.61 -11.45
C GLN A 46 16.09 -40.05 -12.07
N ALA A 47 16.26 -39.46 -13.24
CA ALA A 47 15.22 -39.15 -14.20
C ALA A 47 14.37 -40.38 -14.53
N SER A 48 13.33 -40.65 -13.73
CA SER A 48 12.25 -41.54 -14.12
C SER A 48 11.24 -40.72 -14.91
N ARG A 49 11.39 -40.76 -16.23
CA ARG A 49 10.37 -40.39 -17.20
C ARG A 49 9.16 -41.32 -17.01
N THR A 50 8.29 -41.01 -16.05
CA THR A 50 6.92 -41.50 -16.10
C THR A 50 6.13 -40.49 -16.90
N ALA A 51 5.84 -40.85 -18.15
CA ALA A 51 4.87 -40.16 -18.98
C ALA A 51 3.53 -40.20 -18.26
N LEU A 52 3.26 -39.14 -17.47
CA LEU A 52 1.94 -38.91 -16.93
C LEU A 52 1.07 -38.51 -18.12
N HIS A 53 0.23 -39.46 -18.55
CA HIS A 53 -0.96 -39.20 -19.34
C HIS A 53 -1.68 -38.01 -18.70
N THR A 54 -1.43 -36.82 -19.24
CA THR A 54 -2.28 -35.66 -19.02
C THR A 54 -3.50 -35.95 -19.86
N GLU A 55 -4.48 -36.62 -19.25
CA GLU A 55 -5.84 -36.61 -19.78
C GLU A 55 -6.22 -35.14 -19.97
N PRO A 56 -6.56 -34.70 -21.19
CA PRO A 56 -7.02 -33.33 -21.41
C PRO A 56 -8.35 -33.18 -20.66
N ALA A 57 -8.27 -32.60 -19.47
CA ALA A 57 -9.42 -32.22 -18.67
C ALA A 57 -10.39 -31.48 -19.59
N LEU A 58 -11.57 -32.09 -19.71
CA LEU A 58 -12.65 -31.69 -20.59
C LEU A 58 -12.89 -30.18 -20.47
N HIS A 59 -12.69 -29.49 -21.59
CA HIS A 59 -13.15 -28.13 -21.85
C HIS A 59 -14.67 -28.04 -21.54
N SER A 60 -15.02 -27.74 -20.29
CA SER A 60 -16.36 -27.25 -19.96
C SER A 60 -16.48 -25.84 -20.52
N LYS A 61 -17.14 -25.78 -21.67
CA LYS A 61 -17.44 -24.59 -22.46
C LYS A 61 -18.60 -23.81 -21.86
N ASP A 62 -18.58 -23.62 -20.53
CA ASP A 62 -19.44 -22.66 -19.86
C ASP A 62 -18.57 -21.45 -19.56
N GLY A 63 -18.82 -20.35 -20.30
CA GLY A 63 -17.99 -19.14 -20.40
C GLY A 63 -17.88 -18.29 -19.12
N SER A 64 -17.83 -18.93 -17.96
CA SER A 64 -17.61 -18.36 -16.64
C SER A 64 -16.29 -18.94 -16.12
N SER A 65 -15.16 -18.50 -16.68
CA SER A 65 -13.80 -18.89 -16.28
C SER A 65 -13.37 -18.21 -14.96
N THR A 66 -14.25 -18.21 -13.97
CA THR A 66 -13.96 -17.77 -12.61
C THR A 66 -13.60 -18.99 -11.79
N CYS A 67 -12.37 -19.04 -11.28
CA CYS A 67 -11.91 -20.13 -10.42
C CYS A 67 -12.90 -20.35 -9.29
N GLY A 68 -13.53 -21.53 -9.29
CA GLY A 68 -14.54 -21.88 -8.31
C GLY A 68 -13.97 -21.78 -6.90
N MET A 69 -14.70 -21.14 -6.00
CA MET A 69 -14.45 -21.32 -4.57
C MET A 69 -14.72 -22.79 -4.25
N ASP A 70 -13.76 -23.41 -3.56
CA ASP A 70 -13.99 -24.71 -2.95
C ASP A 70 -15.12 -24.57 -1.90
N LYS A 71 -15.77 -25.67 -1.55
CA LYS A 71 -16.84 -25.75 -0.54
C LYS A 71 -16.39 -25.23 0.83
N SER A 72 -15.09 -25.20 1.07
CA SER A 72 -14.44 -24.63 2.26
C SER A 72 -14.40 -23.09 2.25
N GLY A 73 -14.82 -22.45 1.16
CA GLY A 73 -14.75 -21.00 0.96
C GLY A 73 -13.37 -20.50 0.54
N TYR A 74 -12.39 -21.40 0.36
CA TYR A 74 -11.07 -21.04 -0.16
C TYR A 74 -11.07 -21.10 -1.69
N SER A 75 -10.47 -20.11 -2.36
CA SER A 75 -10.26 -20.16 -3.82
C SER A 75 -9.36 -21.33 -4.18
N SER A 76 -9.82 -22.22 -5.06
CA SER A 76 -9.00 -23.29 -5.61
C SER A 76 -7.78 -22.70 -6.32
N GLY A 77 -6.62 -23.30 -6.08
CA GLY A 77 -5.36 -22.72 -6.54
C GLY A 77 -5.20 -22.65 -8.07
N CYS A 78 -4.54 -21.60 -8.56
CA CYS A 78 -4.43 -21.30 -10.00
C CYS A 78 -3.74 -22.43 -10.79
N LYS A 79 -2.84 -23.17 -10.12
CA LYS A 79 -1.88 -24.06 -10.79
C LYS A 79 -2.45 -25.45 -11.03
N ILE A 80 -3.35 -25.89 -10.15
CA ILE A 80 -3.95 -27.23 -10.20
C ILE A 80 -5.18 -27.24 -11.10
N ALA A 81 -6.00 -26.18 -11.07
CA ALA A 81 -7.28 -26.14 -11.78
C ALA A 81 -7.19 -25.64 -13.23
N GLY A 82 -5.99 -25.43 -13.79
CA GLY A 82 -5.83 -24.85 -15.14
C GLY A 82 -6.41 -23.43 -15.25
N CYS A 83 -6.44 -22.73 -14.13
CA CYS A 83 -7.26 -21.57 -13.91
C CYS A 83 -6.47 -20.29 -14.26
N THR A 84 -7.06 -19.39 -15.05
CA THR A 84 -6.42 -18.12 -15.40
C THR A 84 -6.80 -17.05 -14.38
N CYS A 85 -5.81 -16.55 -13.63
CA CYS A 85 -6.01 -15.38 -12.79
C CYS A 85 -6.34 -14.16 -13.69
N SER A 86 -7.12 -13.21 -13.16
CA SER A 86 -7.34 -11.93 -13.83
C SER A 86 -6.01 -11.21 -14.08
N VAL A 87 -5.93 -10.35 -15.10
CA VAL A 87 -4.70 -9.62 -15.48
C VAL A 87 -4.12 -8.77 -14.34
N PHE A 88 -4.93 -8.39 -13.36
CA PHE A 88 -4.51 -7.64 -12.16
C PHE A 88 -4.15 -8.53 -10.97
N GLN A 89 -4.30 -9.84 -11.10
CA GLN A 89 -3.98 -10.82 -10.07
C GLN A 89 -2.77 -11.63 -10.50
N HIS A 90 -1.81 -11.80 -9.59
CA HIS A 90 -0.67 -12.67 -9.83
C HIS A 90 -0.87 -13.98 -9.10
N CYS A 91 -0.49 -15.10 -9.72
CA CYS A 91 -0.52 -16.38 -9.04
C CYS A 91 0.75 -16.57 -8.22
N TYR A 92 0.61 -16.53 -6.90
CA TYR A 92 1.71 -16.76 -5.97
C TYR A 92 1.78 -18.22 -5.56
N PRO A 93 2.97 -18.85 -5.59
CA PRO A 93 3.11 -20.23 -5.15
C PRO A 93 2.74 -20.33 -3.66
N LYS A 94 1.79 -21.20 -3.35
CA LYS A 94 1.41 -21.56 -1.99
C LYS A 94 1.52 -23.08 -1.91
N PHE A 95 2.28 -23.57 -0.94
CA PHE A 95 2.46 -24.99 -0.72
C PHE A 95 1.52 -25.41 0.40
N GLU A 96 0.66 -26.38 0.12
CA GLU A 96 -0.16 -27.05 1.12
C GLU A 96 0.26 -28.52 1.17
N GLN A 97 0.31 -29.05 2.39
CA GLN A 97 0.67 -30.43 2.63
C GLN A 97 -0.59 -31.28 2.52
N GLU A 98 -0.74 -31.97 1.40
CA GLU A 98 -1.86 -32.88 1.14
C GLU A 98 -1.29 -34.29 1.05
N GLU A 99 -1.80 -35.22 1.87
CA GLU A 99 -1.34 -36.62 1.92
C GLU A 99 0.18 -36.79 2.14
N GLY A 100 0.80 -35.87 2.89
CA GLY A 100 2.24 -35.92 3.17
C GLY A 100 3.14 -35.51 2.00
N LYS A 101 2.57 -34.93 0.93
CA LYS A 101 3.31 -34.29 -0.16
C LYS A 101 3.01 -32.80 -0.20
N ASP A 102 4.05 -31.99 -0.35
CA ASP A 102 3.91 -30.55 -0.52
C ASP A 102 3.48 -30.25 -1.96
N GLN A 103 2.20 -29.94 -2.16
CA GLN A 103 1.67 -29.55 -3.46
C GLN A 103 1.57 -28.03 -3.57
N ASN A 104 2.06 -27.50 -4.68
CA ASN A 104 1.97 -26.08 -4.99
C ASN A 104 0.62 -25.75 -5.59
N VAL A 105 -0.34 -25.41 -4.74
CA VAL A 105 -1.71 -25.04 -5.15
C VAL A 105 -1.71 -23.71 -5.91
N GLY A 106 -0.89 -22.75 -5.46
CA GLY A 106 -0.78 -21.40 -6.03
C GLY A 106 -2.06 -20.56 -5.85
N VAL A 107 -1.98 -19.35 -5.31
CA VAL A 107 -3.18 -18.52 -5.05
C VAL A 107 -3.12 -17.23 -5.86
N CYS A 108 -4.22 -16.89 -6.54
CA CYS A 108 -4.38 -15.59 -7.19
C CYS A 108 -4.53 -14.50 -6.11
N GLY A 109 -3.58 -13.57 -6.04
CA GLY A 109 -3.57 -12.52 -5.01
C GLY A 109 -3.54 -11.11 -5.62
N LEU A 110 -4.41 -10.23 -5.11
CA LEU A 110 -4.40 -8.79 -5.42
C LEU A 110 -3.47 -7.98 -4.49
N ALA A 111 -2.88 -8.64 -3.51
CA ALA A 111 -2.11 -8.03 -2.42
C ALA A 111 -0.92 -7.21 -2.93
N MET A 112 -0.19 -7.67 -3.94
CA MET A 112 0.98 -6.93 -4.45
C MET A 112 0.61 -5.65 -5.17
N TRP A 113 -0.47 -5.67 -5.97
CA TRP A 113 -0.98 -4.46 -6.60
C TRP A 113 -1.44 -3.45 -5.56
N LEU A 114 -2.17 -3.91 -4.54
CA LEU A 114 -2.65 -3.03 -3.47
C LEU A 114 -1.48 -2.41 -2.69
N MET A 115 -0.48 -3.20 -2.30
CA MET A 115 0.71 -2.71 -1.59
C MET A 115 1.51 -1.71 -2.45
N SER A 116 1.67 -2.00 -3.74
CA SER A 116 2.33 -1.09 -4.68
C SER A 116 1.57 0.23 -4.82
N PHE A 117 0.24 0.17 -4.96
CA PHE A 117 -0.62 1.34 -5.03
C PHE A 117 -0.55 2.18 -3.76
N LEU A 118 -0.66 1.55 -2.59
CA LEU A 118 -0.52 2.22 -1.30
C LEU A 118 0.84 2.92 -1.16
N SER A 119 1.93 2.25 -1.59
CA SER A 119 3.26 2.85 -1.60
C SER A 119 3.34 4.08 -2.51
N ALA A 120 2.75 4.02 -3.71
CA ALA A 120 2.70 5.15 -4.64
C ALA A 120 1.88 6.33 -4.07
N VAL A 121 0.75 6.06 -3.42
CA VAL A 121 -0.08 7.08 -2.75
C VAL A 121 0.69 7.76 -1.62
N LEU A 122 1.33 6.97 -0.74
CA LEU A 122 2.14 7.50 0.36
C LEU A 122 3.32 8.33 -0.16
N PHE A 123 4.00 7.85 -1.21
CA PHE A 123 5.08 8.59 -1.84
C PHE A 123 4.58 9.92 -2.44
N GLY A 124 3.44 9.89 -3.14
CA GLY A 124 2.79 11.08 -3.67
C GLY A 124 2.43 12.08 -2.57
N ALA A 125 1.87 11.62 -1.44
CA ALA A 125 1.53 12.47 -0.31
C ALA A 125 2.77 13.16 0.29
N VAL A 126 3.86 12.42 0.47
CA VAL A 126 5.13 12.96 0.97
C VAL A 126 5.72 13.96 -0.04
N ALA A 127 5.67 13.66 -1.33
CA ALA A 127 6.16 14.56 -2.38
C ALA A 127 5.35 15.86 -2.49
N ARG A 128 4.03 15.81 -2.25
CA ARG A 128 3.14 16.99 -2.28
C ARG A 128 3.26 17.87 -1.04
N CYS A 129 3.58 17.29 0.12
CA CYS A 129 3.74 18.00 1.38
C CYS A 129 4.62 19.26 1.29
N PRO A 130 5.85 19.24 0.72
CA PRO A 130 6.68 20.44 0.60
C PRO A 130 6.08 21.51 -0.34
N GLU A 131 5.34 21.12 -1.38
CA GLU A 131 4.67 22.07 -2.28
C GLU A 131 3.59 22.86 -1.54
N VAL A 132 2.79 22.15 -0.73
CA VAL A 132 1.75 22.75 0.10
C VAL A 132 2.38 23.68 1.14
N THR A 133 3.43 23.23 1.84
CA THR A 133 4.14 24.06 2.81
C THR A 133 4.69 25.34 2.18
N ARG A 134 5.32 25.25 0.99
CA ARG A 134 5.79 26.44 0.26
C ARG A 134 4.64 27.37 -0.12
N SER A 135 3.52 26.81 -0.57
CA SER A 135 2.34 27.59 -0.96
C SER A 135 1.72 28.32 0.24
N CYS A 136 1.63 27.65 1.40
CA CYS A 136 1.14 28.25 2.64
C CYS A 136 2.02 29.40 3.11
N LEU A 137 3.35 29.22 3.09
CA LEU A 137 4.28 30.29 3.47
C LEU A 137 4.18 31.50 2.53
N GLN A 138 4.10 31.26 1.22
CA GLN A 138 3.88 32.34 0.24
C GLN A 138 2.54 33.05 0.42
N TYR A 139 1.51 32.33 0.90
CA TYR A 139 0.21 32.92 1.18
C TYR A 139 0.24 33.87 2.37
N GLU A 140 0.99 33.52 3.43
CA GLU A 140 1.18 34.41 4.58
C GLU A 140 1.90 35.71 4.19
N ASP A 141 2.94 35.63 3.35
CA ASP A 141 3.66 36.82 2.90
C ASP A 141 2.75 37.78 2.12
N LYS A 142 1.97 37.26 1.18
CA LYS A 142 0.97 38.07 0.44
C LYS A 142 -0.08 38.66 1.36
N THR A 143 -0.51 37.91 2.38
CA THR A 143 -1.49 38.40 3.35
C THR A 143 -0.93 39.55 4.18
N ARG A 144 0.37 39.49 4.54
CA ARG A 144 1.07 40.57 5.26
C ARG A 144 1.25 41.82 4.40
N GLU A 145 1.51 41.67 3.11
CA GLU A 145 1.61 42.80 2.17
C GLU A 145 0.27 43.53 2.04
N LEU A 146 -0.83 42.80 1.82
CA LEU A 146 -2.17 43.40 1.74
C LEU A 146 -2.57 44.10 3.05
N ALA A 147 -2.18 43.54 4.21
CA ALA A 147 -2.41 44.18 5.51
C ALA A 147 -1.63 45.52 5.65
N ARG A 148 -0.40 45.59 5.13
CA ARG A 148 0.41 46.82 5.10
C ARG A 148 -0.13 47.87 4.12
N GLU A 149 -0.62 47.44 2.96
CA GLU A 149 -1.24 48.35 2.00
C GLU A 149 -2.53 48.95 2.57
N SER A 150 -3.36 48.14 3.22
CA SER A 150 -4.60 48.61 3.87
C SER A 150 -4.34 49.63 4.98
N SER A 151 -3.30 49.45 5.80
CA SER A 151 -2.93 50.44 6.82
C SER A 151 -2.41 51.74 6.22
N THR A 152 -1.68 51.68 5.10
CA THR A 152 -1.20 52.86 4.37
C THR A 152 -2.36 53.63 3.75
N ILE A 153 -3.35 52.95 3.16
CA ILE A 153 -4.55 53.59 2.60
C ILE A 153 -5.36 54.24 3.72
N ARG A 154 -5.55 53.57 4.86
CA ARG A 154 -6.26 54.15 6.02
C ARG A 154 -5.52 55.35 6.60
N ALA A 155 -4.20 55.28 6.76
CA ALA A 155 -3.40 56.41 7.24
C ALA A 155 -3.50 57.63 6.31
N ARG A 156 -3.47 57.41 4.99
CA ARG A 156 -3.69 58.48 3.99
C ARG A 156 -5.11 59.03 4.03
N ALA A 157 -6.12 58.20 4.27
CA ALA A 157 -7.50 58.67 4.42
C ALA A 157 -7.68 59.56 5.67
N VAL A 158 -7.05 59.20 6.80
CA VAL A 158 -7.11 60.00 8.05
C VAL A 158 -6.45 61.37 7.88
N CYS A 159 -5.31 61.48 7.18
CA CYS A 159 -4.67 62.77 6.94
C CYS A 159 -5.35 63.64 5.86
N ARG A 160 -6.28 63.08 5.07
CA ARG A 160 -6.95 63.79 3.97
C ARG A 160 -8.25 64.46 4.40
N ASP A 161 -8.60 64.43 5.67
CA ASP A 161 -9.78 65.15 6.17
C ASP A 161 -9.39 66.47 6.85
N PRO A 162 -9.24 67.58 6.08
CA PRO A 162 -8.91 68.89 6.63
C PRO A 162 -10.03 69.47 7.50
N SER A 163 -11.22 68.85 7.55
CA SER A 163 -12.36 69.37 8.30
C SER A 163 -12.27 69.11 9.81
N THR A 164 -11.39 68.21 10.25
CA THR A 164 -11.18 67.89 11.68
C THR A 164 -10.11 68.75 12.38
N PHE A 165 -9.45 69.66 11.66
CA PHE A 165 -8.38 70.51 12.23
C PHE A 165 -8.88 71.87 12.76
N TRP A 166 -10.16 72.22 12.56
CA TRP A 166 -10.71 73.56 12.87
C TRP A 166 -11.89 73.57 13.85
N GLU A 167 -12.06 72.51 14.66
CA GLU A 167 -12.99 72.51 15.81
C GLU A 167 -12.23 72.47 17.15
#